data_AF-A0A831JMX1-F1
#
_entry.id   AF-A0A831JMX1-F1
#
_cell.length_a   1.000
_cell.length_b   1.000
_cell.length_c   1.000
_cell.angle_alpha   90.00
_cell.angle_beta   90.00
_cell.angle_gamma   90.00
#
_symmetry.space_group_name_H-M   'P 1'
#
loop_
_entity.id
_entity.type
_entity.pdbx_description
1 polymer ?
#
loop_
_entity_poly.entity_id
_entity_poly.type
_entity_poly.pdbx_seq_one_letter_code
_entity_poly.pdbx_strand_id
1 'polypeptide(L)'
;MKVKVHYYGLFRDLIGRESEEVVLRDGATAGHIIEEVLSLHPELEGYKESIFISVNHESATTEKVIKESDHISIFPPVGGG
;
A
#
# COMPACT_ATOMS: atom_id res chain seq x y z
N MET A 1 -14.50 -5.69 2.25
CA MET A 1 -13.41 -6.34 3.01
C MET A 1 -12.53 -5.32 3.74
N LYS A 2 -11.83 -5.76 4.80
CA LYS A 2 -10.93 -4.92 5.61
C LYS A 2 -9.53 -5.51 5.66
N VAL A 3 -8.54 -4.83 5.11
CA VAL A 3 -7.16 -5.35 5.01
C VAL A 3 -6.20 -4.53 5.85
N LYS A 4 -5.15 -5.19 6.36
CA LYS A 4 -4.08 -4.53 7.06
C LYS A 4 -2.95 -4.18 6.09
N VAL A 5 -2.63 -2.89 6.00
CA VAL A 5 -1.56 -2.36 5.16
C VAL A 5 -0.39 -1.96 6.05
N HIS A 6 0.80 -2.46 5.74
CA HIS A 6 2.05 -2.16 6.44
C HIS A 6 2.89 -1.16 5.66
N TYR A 7 3.47 -0.19 6.37
CA TYR A 7 4.30 0.88 5.80
C TYR A 7 5.75 0.72 6.21
N TYR A 8 6.65 1.04 5.28
CA TYR A 8 8.09 0.90 5.47
C TYR A 8 8.84 2.17 5.11
N GLY A 9 10.05 2.31 5.66
CA GLY A 9 10.96 3.42 5.37
C GLY A 9 10.30 4.79 5.48
N LEU A 10 10.52 5.65 4.49
CA LEU A 10 9.99 7.00 4.41
C LEU A 10 8.47 7.06 4.59
N PHE A 11 7.69 6.10 4.07
CA PHE A 11 6.23 6.13 4.20
C PHE A 11 5.77 5.93 5.65
N ARG A 12 6.46 5.04 6.39
CA ARG A 12 6.20 4.88 7.83
C ARG A 12 6.50 6.18 8.59
N ASP A 13 7.58 6.86 8.21
CA ASP A 13 8.03 8.08 8.88
C ASP A 13 7.09 9.27 8.58
N LEU A 14 6.59 9.36 7.34
CA LEU A 14 5.61 10.39 6.93
C LEU A 14 4.24 10.16 7.58
N ILE A 15 3.72 8.92 7.52
CA ILE A 15 2.40 8.59 8.10
C ILE A 15 2.45 8.55 9.64
N GLY A 16 3.61 8.26 10.22
CA GLY A 16 3.81 8.14 11.67
C GLY A 16 3.26 6.84 12.29
N ARG A 17 2.94 5.83 11.48
CA ARG A 17 2.47 4.50 11.96
C ARG A 17 3.02 3.37 11.10
N GLU A 18 3.22 2.20 11.70
CA GLU A 18 3.75 1.02 10.99
C GLU A 18 2.72 0.31 10.12
N SER A 19 1.44 0.44 10.45
CA SER A 19 0.34 -0.19 9.70
C SER A 19 -1.00 0.45 10.05
N GLU A 20 -1.99 0.24 9.19
CA GLU A 20 -3.39 0.54 9.49
C GLU A 20 -4.35 -0.39 8.74
N GLU A 21 -5.62 -0.31 9.11
CA GLU A 21 -6.68 -1.04 8.44
C GLU A 21 -7.34 -0.17 7.37
N VAL A 22 -7.38 -0.68 6.13
CA VAL A 22 -7.99 -0.01 4.98
C VAL A 22 -9.26 -0.78 4.60
N VAL A 23 -10.37 -0.04 4.45
CA VAL A 23 -11.67 -0.61 4.06
C VAL A 23 -11.82 -0.52 2.56
N LEU A 24 -12.06 -1.66 1.91
CA LEU A 24 -12.18 -1.76 0.46
C LEU A 24 -13.44 -2.50 0.07
N ARG A 25 -13.92 -2.23 -1.14
CA ARG A 25 -14.94 -3.06 -1.78
C ARG A 25 -14.41 -4.49 -2.01
N ASP A 26 -15.33 -5.46 -2.04
CA ASP A 26 -14.95 -6.82 -2.37
C ASP A 26 -14.48 -6.92 -3.82
N GLY A 27 -13.43 -7.72 -4.05
CA GLY A 27 -12.76 -7.79 -5.36
C GLY A 27 -11.87 -6.59 -5.68
N ALA A 28 -11.54 -5.75 -4.69
CA ALA A 28 -10.54 -4.69 -4.85
C ALA A 28 -9.17 -5.24 -5.26
N THR A 29 -8.40 -4.39 -5.91
CA THR A 29 -7.05 -4.71 -6.40
C THR A 29 -5.99 -3.92 -5.64
N ALA A 30 -4.72 -4.32 -5.76
CA ALA A 30 -3.58 -3.58 -5.24
C ALA A 30 -3.58 -2.09 -5.63
N GLY A 31 -4.01 -1.77 -6.86
CA GLY A 31 -4.16 -0.38 -7.31
C GLY A 31 -5.17 0.42 -6.48
N HIS A 32 -6.31 -0.19 -6.14
CA HIS A 32 -7.30 0.45 -5.28
C HIS A 32 -6.78 0.68 -3.85
N ILE A 33 -5.85 -0.17 -3.37
CA ILE A 33 -5.19 0.08 -2.08
C ILE A 33 -4.33 1.32 -2.15
N ILE A 34 -3.55 1.47 -3.22
CA ILE A 34 -2.71 2.64 -3.43
C ILE A 34 -3.59 3.89 -3.47
N GLU A 35 -4.68 3.88 -4.23
CA GLU A 35 -5.62 5.00 -4.29
C GLU A 35 -6.22 5.36 -2.92
N GLU A 36 -6.65 4.36 -2.14
CA GLU A 36 -7.24 4.59 -0.82
C GLU A 36 -6.20 5.12 0.17
N VAL A 37 -4.97 4.58 0.16
CA VAL A 37 -3.86 5.06 1.00
C VAL A 37 -3.49 6.50 0.65
N LEU A 38 -3.45 6.86 -0.63
CA LEU A 38 -3.18 8.22 -1.08
C LEU A 38 -4.30 9.20 -0.69
N SER A 39 -5.55 8.74 -0.71
CA SER A 39 -6.69 9.52 -0.21
C SER A 39 -6.60 9.78 1.30
N LEU A 40 -6.14 8.79 2.06
CA LEU A 40 -5.93 8.90 3.51
C LEU A 40 -4.69 9.72 3.89
N HIS A 41 -3.62 9.65 3.08
CA HIS A 41 -2.33 10.29 3.32
C HIS A 41 -1.87 11.07 2.07
N PRO A 42 -2.43 12.27 1.83
CA PRO A 42 -2.10 13.08 0.65
C PRO A 42 -0.61 13.47 0.55
N GLU A 43 0.14 13.43 1.66
CA GLU A 43 1.59 13.63 1.67
C GLU A 43 2.36 12.59 0.83
N LEU A 44 1.73 11.44 0.53
CA LEU A 44 2.31 10.39 -0.30
C LEU A 44 2.04 10.57 -1.80
N GLU A 45 1.17 11.51 -2.22
CA GLU A 45 0.77 11.67 -3.63
C GLU A 45 1.97 11.94 -4.55
N GLY A 46 3.00 12.63 -4.04
CA GLY A 46 4.24 12.88 -4.78
C GLY A 46 5.04 11.62 -5.13
N TYR A 47 4.73 10.47 -4.53
CA TYR A 47 5.39 9.20 -4.77
C TYR A 47 4.54 8.22 -5.59
N LYS A 48 3.31 8.57 -5.95
CA LYS A 48 2.31 7.67 -6.56
C LYS A 48 2.85 6.76 -7.67
N GLU A 49 3.62 7.31 -8.61
CA GLU A 49 4.15 6.55 -9.76
C GLU A 49 5.33 5.64 -9.40
N SER A 50 5.87 5.76 -8.19
CA SER A 50 7.05 5.02 -7.71
C SER A 50 6.79 4.23 -6.43
N ILE A 51 5.52 4.13 -6.01
CA ILE A 51 5.11 3.26 -4.92
C ILE A 51 5.36 1.80 -5.32
N PHE A 52 6.05 1.07 -4.45
CA PHE A 52 6.17 -0.38 -4.58
C PHE A 52 5.19 -1.04 -3.60
N ILE A 53 4.42 -2.01 -4.10
CA ILE A 53 3.47 -2.79 -3.31
C ILE A 53 3.84 -4.28 -3.35
N SER A 54 3.81 -4.92 -2.19
CA SER A 54 3.92 -6.36 -2.09
C SER A 54 2.69 -6.97 -1.41
N VAL A 55 2.33 -8.16 -1.86
CA VAL A 55 1.23 -8.97 -1.34
C VAL A 55 1.81 -10.32 -0.98
N ASN A 56 1.73 -10.70 0.29
CA ASN A 56 2.34 -11.92 0.84
C ASN A 56 3.84 -12.05 0.54
N HIS A 57 4.58 -10.95 0.70
CA HIS A 57 6.03 -10.85 0.45
C HIS A 57 6.45 -10.97 -1.03
N GLU A 58 5.51 -11.00 -1.96
CA GLU A 58 5.77 -11.01 -3.41
C GLU A 58 5.37 -9.68 -4.04
N SER A 59 6.10 -9.24 -5.07
CA SER A 59 5.73 -8.03 -5.81
C SER A 59 4.37 -8.21 -6.48
N ALA A 60 3.52 -7.18 -6.38
CA ALA A 60 2.18 -7.21 -6.96
C ALA A 60 2.03 -6.12 -8.02
N THR A 61 1.36 -6.46 -9.12
CA THR A 61 0.87 -5.46 -10.07
C THR A 61 -0.39 -4.80 -9.53
N THR A 62 -0.72 -3.61 -10.02
CA THR A 62 -1.93 -2.87 -9.62
C THR A 62 -3.24 -3.61 -9.93
N GLU A 63 -3.21 -4.58 -10.84
CA GLU A 63 -4.34 -5.44 -11.22
C GLU A 63 -4.54 -6.63 -10.29
N LYS A 64 -3.59 -6.94 -9.41
CA LYS A 64 -3.68 -8.06 -8.47
C LYS A 64 -4.88 -7.90 -7.55
N VAL A 65 -5.85 -8.82 -7.61
CA VAL A 65 -6.98 -8.88 -6.69
C VAL A 65 -6.50 -9.26 -5.29
N ILE A 66 -7.02 -8.54 -4.29
CA ILE A 66 -6.64 -8.66 -2.88
C ILE A 66 -7.71 -9.44 -2.13
N LYS A 67 -7.28 -10.22 -1.14
CA LYS A 67 -8.13 -10.92 -0.18
C LYS A 67 -7.92 -10.37 1.22
N GLU A 68 -8.93 -10.53 2.07
CA GLU A 68 -8.89 -10.06 3.45
C GLU A 68 -7.73 -10.67 4.26
N SER A 69 -7.33 -11.89 3.92
CA SER A 69 -6.23 -12.62 4.56
C SER A 69 -4.84 -12.24 4.05
N ASP A 70 -4.73 -11.40 3.02
CA ASP A 70 -3.44 -11.07 2.43
C ASP A 70 -2.65 -10.10 3.34
N HIS A 71 -1.35 -10.33 3.43
CA HIS A 71 -0.44 -9.41 4.09
C HIS A 71 0.07 -8.38 3.06
N ILE A 72 -0.25 -7.11 3.27
CA ILE A 72 -0.03 -6.05 2.29
C ILE A 72 1.03 -5.11 2.82
N SER A 73 2.02 -4.80 1.99
CA SER A 73 3.09 -3.89 2.36
C SER A 73 3.32 -2.85 1.26
N ILE A 74 3.45 -1.60 1.67
CA ILE A 74 3.73 -0.47 0.79
C ILE A 74 5.10 0.10 1.16
N PHE A 75 5.92 0.29 0.13
CA PHE A 75 7.28 0.77 0.25
C PHE A 75 7.45 2.05 -0.58
N PRO A 76 8.25 3.01 -0.09
CA PRO A 76 8.72 4.10 -0.91
C PRO A 76 9.51 3.57 -2.11
N PRO A 77 9.71 4.39 -3.16
CA PRO A 77 10.63 4.05 -4.23
C PRO A 77 11.94 3.54 -3.65
N VAL A 78 12.34 2.34 -4.07
CA VAL A 78 13.63 1.79 -3.69
C VAL A 78 14.70 2.70 -4.29
N GLY A 79 15.35 3.50 -3.44
CA GLY A 79 16.58 4.18 -3.79
C GLY A 79 17.63 3.11 -4.06
N GLY A 80 17.79 2.71 -5.32
CA GLY A 80 18.89 1.87 -5.74
C GLY A 80 20.19 2.64 -5.49
N GLY A 81 21.06 2.05 -4.67
CA GLY A 81 22.50 2.32 -4.75
C GLY A 81 23.09 1.63 -5.96
#